data_AF-A0A7C5RX45-F1
#
_entry.id   AF-A0A7C5RX45-F1
#
_cell.length_a   1.000
_cell.length_b   1.000
_cell.length_c   1.000
_cell.angle_alpha   90.00
_cell.angle_beta   90.00
_cell.angle_gamma   90.00
#
_symmetry.space_group_name_H-M   'P 1'
#
loop_
_entity.id
_entity.type
_entity.pdbx_description
1 polymer ?
#
loop_
_entity_poly.entity_id
_entity_poly.type
_entity_poly.pdbx_seq_one_letter_code
_entity_poly.pdbx_strand_id
1 'polypeptide(L)'
;MLKKQIVLVILFWFLAYCANEPGEQQQTRQQQITQQQTQNIQQSPTVPTYNQDIKPIFDQNCVSCHRAGGQASSYPLDSYQNIMNGRTNCTSTTEKRYIVPSNSNSSYLYKKIIGTQDICGGKMPPSGNLPQDKIELIKKWIDAGAPESTTTSGGTSGESGSGSTSGGNSGSSSDTTSGGSSGSSDGISDGTSGGTSGGSSGGTSGSSSGGSGGGGGKTPPAVFGKYIYTVSEEGKIIRWDGSRKEIFFDIGSNTRIVSPSIDEYGNLYFSAWDGHTYSIDNNGNLRWKIHFGKCDGVSIHDNIFFGCENGVFYELTKDGYIIHSIFLGGPIVSAPLILQDGKAVIGSDNGKIYEIKDGKVLKSFETNGKIRETPAIDKNSNIYFGSYDTYIYSISPDFKIRWKFKTGGGIYSGCSLWEKSGKTVCTIGSKDGYTYTVDENGNLVWKVQTGDVSTVPLIGIKNIYVLSDDNEIFAISKEGIIISRYKTEPTYYSSPAIAFGEVVVSTELGEILKFGFQDELLPGWTTARGNLQRTGGLK
;
A
#
# COMPACT_ATOMS: atom_id res chain seq x y z
N MET A 1 -55.68 -81.79 -14.15
CA MET A 1 -56.94 -81.75 -14.93
C MET A 1 -57.38 -80.31 -15.07
N LEU A 2 -57.57 -79.89 -16.31
CA LEU A 2 -57.93 -78.56 -16.75
C LEU A 2 -59.46 -78.42 -16.82
N LYS A 3 -59.96 -77.19 -16.68
CA LYS A 3 -61.28 -76.65 -17.11
C LYS A 3 -62.45 -76.80 -16.11
N LYS A 4 -63.09 -75.68 -15.73
CA LYS A 4 -64.26 -75.12 -16.44
C LYS A 4 -64.88 -73.88 -15.74
N GLN A 5 -65.03 -72.81 -16.54
CA GLN A 5 -66.19 -71.88 -16.68
C GLN A 5 -66.48 -70.90 -15.54
N ILE A 6 -66.42 -69.56 -15.67
CA ILE A 6 -66.95 -68.56 -16.64
C ILE A 6 -68.50 -68.50 -16.68
N VAL A 7 -69.02 -67.27 -16.54
CA VAL A 7 -70.36 -66.67 -16.83
C VAL A 7 -71.05 -66.11 -15.54
N LEU A 8 -70.88 -64.83 -15.14
CA LEU A 8 -71.64 -63.59 -15.53
C LEU A 8 -73.16 -63.79 -15.40
N VAL A 9 -73.97 -63.11 -14.57
CA VAL A 9 -74.27 -61.66 -14.42
C VAL A 9 -75.23 -61.56 -13.20
N ILE A 10 -75.14 -60.59 -12.29
CA ILE A 10 -76.13 -59.51 -11.97
C ILE A 10 -75.54 -58.82 -10.72
N LEU A 11 -74.81 -57.69 -10.81
CA LEU A 11 -75.28 -56.30 -10.93
C LEU A 11 -76.33 -55.93 -9.88
N PHE A 12 -75.88 -55.42 -8.74
CA PHE A 12 -76.44 -54.26 -8.00
C PHE A 12 -75.89 -54.25 -6.58
N TRP A 13 -74.67 -53.76 -6.39
CA TRP A 13 -74.22 -53.11 -5.14
C TRP A 13 -72.93 -52.35 -5.47
N PHE A 14 -73.02 -51.04 -5.61
CA PHE A 14 -71.96 -50.07 -6.00
C PHE A 14 -71.93 -49.60 -7.45
N LEU A 15 -73.01 -48.94 -7.88
CA LEU A 15 -72.93 -47.79 -8.79
C LEU A 15 -72.99 -46.51 -7.94
N ALA A 16 -71.82 -46.03 -7.49
CA ALA A 16 -71.56 -44.64 -7.12
C ALA A 16 -70.06 -44.45 -6.81
N TYR A 17 -69.18 -44.76 -7.78
CA TYR A 17 -67.83 -44.18 -7.79
C TYR A 17 -67.23 -44.22 -9.20
N CYS A 18 -67.85 -43.46 -10.10
CA CYS A 18 -67.17 -43.00 -11.30
C CYS A 18 -66.30 -41.79 -10.93
N ALA A 19 -65.04 -41.85 -11.36
CA ALA A 19 -64.22 -40.72 -11.81
C ALA A 19 -64.21 -39.44 -10.96
N ASN A 20 -63.08 -39.17 -10.28
CA ASN A 20 -62.50 -37.83 -10.28
C ASN A 20 -60.96 -37.89 -10.08
N GLU A 21 -60.30 -36.93 -10.73
CA GLU A 21 -58.92 -36.93 -11.23
C GLU A 21 -57.83 -36.60 -10.18
N PRO A 22 -56.56 -37.01 -10.38
CA PRO A 22 -55.43 -36.63 -9.52
C PRO A 22 -54.77 -35.30 -9.94
N GLY A 23 -55.56 -34.27 -10.24
CA GLY A 23 -55.06 -32.96 -10.72
C GLY A 23 -54.94 -31.87 -9.64
N GLU A 24 -55.75 -31.93 -8.58
CA GLU A 24 -55.96 -30.78 -7.69
C GLU A 24 -55.00 -30.70 -6.49
N GLN A 25 -54.45 -31.85 -6.06
CA GLN A 25 -53.49 -31.90 -4.93
C GLN A 25 -52.05 -31.54 -5.31
N GLN A 26 -51.66 -31.71 -6.57
CA GLN A 26 -50.33 -31.27 -7.03
C GLN A 26 -50.28 -29.76 -7.29
N GLN A 27 -51.35 -29.15 -7.82
CA GLN A 27 -51.41 -27.70 -8.01
C GLN A 27 -51.45 -26.91 -6.70
N THR A 28 -52.16 -27.39 -5.67
CA THR A 28 -52.18 -26.73 -4.34
C THR A 28 -50.84 -26.82 -3.61
N ARG A 29 -50.12 -27.94 -3.72
CA ARG A 29 -48.78 -28.09 -3.14
C ARG A 29 -47.73 -27.23 -3.87
N GLN A 30 -47.80 -27.15 -5.20
CA GLN A 30 -46.90 -26.31 -5.99
C GLN A 30 -47.20 -24.82 -5.76
N GLN A 31 -48.46 -24.41 -5.61
CA GLN A 31 -48.84 -23.04 -5.27
C GLN A 31 -48.44 -22.66 -3.83
N GLN A 32 -48.53 -23.57 -2.86
CA GLN A 32 -48.05 -23.33 -1.49
C GLN A 32 -46.53 -23.26 -1.39
N ILE A 33 -45.79 -24.10 -2.14
CA ILE A 33 -44.32 -24.02 -2.22
C ILE A 33 -43.91 -22.72 -2.92
N THR A 34 -44.62 -22.30 -3.97
CA THR A 34 -44.34 -21.03 -4.67
C THR A 34 -44.70 -19.81 -3.81
N GLN A 35 -45.76 -19.85 -3.01
CA GLN A 35 -46.08 -18.76 -2.07
C GLN A 35 -45.10 -18.69 -0.89
N GLN A 36 -44.62 -19.82 -0.37
CA GLN A 36 -43.56 -19.84 0.65
C GLN A 36 -42.19 -19.42 0.09
N GLN A 37 -41.92 -19.67 -1.19
CA GLN A 37 -40.68 -19.21 -1.86
C GLN A 37 -40.76 -17.73 -2.27
N THR A 38 -41.94 -17.20 -2.63
CA THR A 38 -42.09 -15.77 -2.98
C THR A 38 -42.10 -14.85 -1.74
N GLN A 39 -42.44 -15.36 -0.56
CA GLN A 39 -42.37 -14.60 0.71
C GLN A 39 -40.95 -14.49 1.30
N ASN A 40 -39.98 -15.26 0.79
CA ASN A 40 -38.61 -15.32 1.32
C ASN A 40 -37.54 -14.73 0.39
N ILE A 41 -37.94 -14.01 -0.66
CA ILE A 41 -37.02 -13.26 -1.54
C ILE A 41 -37.27 -11.76 -1.34
N GLN A 42 -36.95 -11.25 -0.15
CA GLN A 42 -36.63 -9.83 0.07
C GLN A 42 -36.05 -9.65 1.47
N GLN A 43 -34.77 -9.98 1.64
CA GLN A 43 -33.79 -9.26 2.47
C GLN A 43 -32.46 -10.02 2.39
N SER A 44 -31.51 -9.49 1.62
CA SER A 44 -30.10 -9.83 1.84
C SER A 44 -29.78 -9.56 3.31
N PRO A 45 -29.02 -10.41 4.02
CA PRO A 45 -28.71 -10.16 5.42
C PRO A 45 -27.99 -8.82 5.52
N THR A 46 -28.68 -7.81 6.04
CA THR A 46 -28.08 -6.50 6.27
C THR A 46 -26.92 -6.68 7.24
N VAL A 47 -25.80 -6.06 6.92
CA VAL A 47 -24.65 -6.01 7.82
C VAL A 47 -25.09 -5.24 9.06
N PRO A 48 -24.98 -5.81 10.27
CA PRO A 48 -25.35 -5.10 11.47
C PRO A 48 -24.45 -3.89 11.67
N THR A 49 -25.00 -2.80 12.21
CA THR A 49 -24.29 -1.52 12.44
C THR A 49 -24.32 -1.14 13.90
N TYR A 50 -23.41 -0.25 14.31
CA TYR A 50 -23.35 0.16 15.69
C TYR A 50 -24.63 0.87 16.13
N ASN A 51 -25.04 1.91 15.39
CA ASN A 51 -26.16 2.76 15.77
C ASN A 51 -27.49 2.00 15.83
N GLN A 52 -27.70 1.06 14.90
CA GLN A 52 -28.96 0.33 14.80
C GLN A 52 -29.01 -0.91 15.71
N ASP A 53 -27.93 -1.70 15.72
CA ASP A 53 -27.99 -3.07 16.23
C ASP A 53 -27.21 -3.25 17.54
N ILE A 54 -26.06 -2.58 17.68
CA ILE A 54 -25.13 -2.84 18.80
C ILE A 54 -25.32 -1.85 19.95
N LYS A 55 -25.56 -0.58 19.65
CA LYS A 55 -25.77 0.47 20.65
C LYS A 55 -26.89 0.10 21.63
N PRO A 56 -28.06 -0.42 21.22
CA PRO A 56 -29.10 -0.84 22.17
C PRO A 56 -28.63 -1.94 23.14
N ILE A 57 -27.77 -2.85 22.67
CA ILE A 57 -27.20 -3.91 23.53
C ILE A 57 -26.28 -3.29 24.57
N PHE A 58 -25.41 -2.37 24.17
CA PHE A 58 -24.44 -1.73 25.05
C PHE A 58 -25.12 -0.81 26.06
N ASP A 59 -26.08 0.01 25.61
CA ASP A 59 -26.85 0.92 26.46
C ASP A 59 -27.56 0.15 27.58
N GLN A 60 -28.18 -0.98 27.24
CA GLN A 60 -28.94 -1.78 28.20
C GLN A 60 -28.06 -2.55 29.18
N ASN A 61 -26.89 -3.03 28.75
CA ASN A 61 -26.12 -4.04 29.50
C ASN A 61 -24.75 -3.54 30.03
N CYS A 62 -24.24 -2.42 29.52
CA CYS A 62 -22.86 -1.97 29.77
C CYS A 62 -22.78 -0.51 30.26
N VAL A 63 -23.55 0.38 29.65
CA VAL A 63 -23.35 1.85 29.79
C VAL A 63 -23.63 2.37 31.19
N SER A 64 -24.50 1.73 31.99
CA SER A 64 -24.78 2.17 33.36
C SER A 64 -23.52 2.26 34.25
N CYS A 65 -22.57 1.33 34.04
CA CYS A 65 -21.29 1.29 34.75
C CYS A 65 -20.14 1.92 33.95
N HIS A 66 -20.19 1.84 32.62
CA HIS A 66 -19.12 2.25 31.70
C HIS A 66 -19.31 3.65 31.11
N ARG A 67 -20.10 4.51 31.75
CA ARG A 67 -20.22 5.94 31.41
C ARG A 67 -19.41 6.79 32.38
N ALA A 68 -19.23 8.08 32.05
CA ALA A 68 -18.67 9.05 32.99
C ALA A 68 -19.42 9.03 34.34
N GLY A 69 -18.67 8.87 35.44
CA GLY A 69 -19.21 8.76 36.81
C GLY A 69 -19.74 7.39 37.21
N GLY A 70 -19.71 6.37 36.33
CA GLY A 70 -20.01 4.98 36.67
C GLY A 70 -18.83 4.24 37.31
N GLN A 71 -19.09 3.05 37.90
CA GLN A 71 -18.05 2.27 38.60
C GLN A 71 -16.92 1.78 37.69
N ALA A 72 -17.14 1.73 36.38
CA ALA A 72 -16.16 1.34 35.36
C ALA A 72 -15.86 2.48 34.38
N SER A 73 -15.97 3.74 34.83
CA SER A 73 -15.80 4.93 33.97
C SER A 73 -14.42 5.06 33.32
N SER A 74 -13.39 4.40 33.86
CA SER A 74 -12.05 4.34 33.27
C SER A 74 -11.99 3.52 31.96
N TYR A 75 -13.07 2.80 31.62
CA TYR A 75 -13.18 1.96 30.44
C TYR A 75 -14.48 2.29 29.70
N PRO A 76 -14.60 3.46 29.06
CA PRO A 76 -15.88 3.93 28.55
C PRO A 76 -16.41 3.07 27.38
N LEU A 77 -17.71 2.77 27.40
CA LEU A 77 -18.41 1.96 26.37
C LEU A 77 -19.71 2.63 25.89
N ASP A 78 -19.85 3.94 26.13
CA ASP A 78 -21.06 4.74 25.93
C ASP A 78 -21.16 5.45 24.58
N SER A 79 -20.14 5.30 23.72
CA SER A 79 -20.15 5.79 22.34
C SER A 79 -19.38 4.86 21.40
N TYR A 80 -19.66 4.97 20.10
CA TYR A 80 -18.92 4.25 19.07
C TYR A 80 -17.42 4.54 19.17
N GLN A 81 -17.06 5.81 19.28
CA GLN A 81 -15.69 6.28 19.34
C GLN A 81 -14.97 5.71 20.57
N ASN A 82 -15.63 5.67 21.73
CA ASN A 82 -15.05 5.09 22.95
C ASN A 82 -14.81 3.58 22.82
N ILE A 83 -15.73 2.86 22.16
CA ILE A 83 -15.59 1.41 21.94
C ILE A 83 -14.49 1.10 20.92
N MET A 84 -14.39 1.86 19.83
CA MET A 84 -13.41 1.62 18.76
C MET A 84 -11.99 2.08 19.14
N ASN A 85 -11.89 3.15 19.92
CA ASN A 85 -10.62 3.69 20.42
C ASN A 85 -10.21 3.12 21.78
N GLY A 86 -11.08 2.36 22.43
CA GLY A 86 -10.81 1.73 23.71
C GLY A 86 -9.62 0.77 23.67
N ARG A 87 -8.80 0.82 24.72
CA ARG A 87 -7.57 0.05 24.87
C ARG A 87 -7.43 -0.50 26.29
N THR A 88 -6.67 -1.57 26.43
CA THR A 88 -6.25 -2.08 27.74
C THR A 88 -4.96 -2.89 27.65
N ASN A 89 -4.12 -2.78 28.66
CA ASN A 89 -2.89 -3.55 28.83
C ASN A 89 -2.96 -4.46 30.07
N CYS A 90 -4.15 -4.79 30.55
CA CYS A 90 -4.28 -5.41 31.87
C CYS A 90 -3.82 -6.89 31.93
N THR A 91 -3.66 -7.57 30.77
CA THR A 91 -3.20 -8.97 30.68
C THR A 91 -1.80 -9.12 30.10
N SER A 92 -1.18 -8.04 29.62
CA SER A 92 0.12 -8.07 28.92
C SER A 92 0.75 -6.68 28.90
N THR A 93 2.07 -6.61 28.78
CA THR A 93 2.78 -5.35 28.49
C THR A 93 2.41 -4.75 27.13
N THR A 94 1.83 -5.54 26.23
CA THR A 94 1.29 -5.08 24.94
C THR A 94 -0.18 -4.67 25.08
N GLU A 95 -0.49 -3.46 24.64
CA GLU A 95 -1.85 -2.93 24.63
C GLU A 95 -2.77 -3.72 23.66
N LYS A 96 -3.98 -4.07 24.12
CA LYS A 96 -5.02 -4.75 23.36
C LYS A 96 -6.16 -3.78 23.05
N ARG A 97 -6.68 -3.80 21.82
CA ARG A 97 -7.86 -3.02 21.42
C ARG A 97 -9.14 -3.65 21.93
N TYR A 98 -10.12 -2.84 22.30
CA TYR A 98 -11.47 -3.31 22.62
C TYR A 98 -12.09 -3.99 21.41
N ILE A 99 -12.11 -3.30 20.27
CA ILE A 99 -12.54 -3.83 18.98
C ILE A 99 -11.37 -3.81 18.00
N VAL A 100 -11.14 -4.95 17.37
CA VAL A 100 -10.32 -5.13 16.17
C VAL A 100 -11.30 -5.40 15.03
N PRO A 101 -11.58 -4.41 14.15
CA PRO A 101 -12.47 -4.59 13.00
C PRO A 101 -12.09 -5.84 12.20
N SER A 102 -13.11 -6.54 11.72
CA SER A 102 -12.99 -7.78 10.96
C SER A 102 -12.39 -8.98 11.71
N ASN A 103 -12.12 -8.85 13.01
CA ASN A 103 -11.53 -9.93 13.82
C ASN A 103 -12.06 -9.94 15.26
N SER A 104 -13.25 -10.53 15.46
CA SER A 104 -13.81 -10.76 16.79
C SER A 104 -12.89 -11.57 17.71
N ASN A 105 -12.15 -12.54 17.18
CA ASN A 105 -11.19 -13.36 17.95
C ASN A 105 -10.00 -12.58 18.50
N SER A 106 -9.69 -11.40 17.94
CA SER A 106 -8.62 -10.51 18.44
C SER A 106 -9.17 -9.32 19.22
N SER A 107 -10.48 -9.11 19.20
CA SER A 107 -11.16 -8.02 19.92
C SER A 107 -11.27 -8.32 21.41
N TYR A 108 -10.58 -7.53 22.25
CA TYR A 108 -10.57 -7.75 23.70
C TYR A 108 -11.96 -7.67 24.33
N LEU A 109 -12.81 -6.76 23.84
CA LEU A 109 -14.17 -6.60 24.37
C LEU A 109 -15.03 -7.83 24.08
N TYR A 110 -14.90 -8.44 22.90
CA TYR A 110 -15.59 -9.70 22.57
C TYR A 110 -15.12 -10.84 23.48
N LYS A 111 -13.81 -10.96 23.70
CA LYS A 111 -13.22 -11.92 24.66
C LYS A 111 -13.74 -11.74 26.08
N LYS A 112 -13.91 -10.49 26.54
CA LYS A 112 -14.52 -10.16 27.84
C LYS A 112 -15.98 -10.60 27.92
N ILE A 113 -16.72 -10.48 26.82
CA ILE A 113 -18.14 -10.89 26.74
C ILE A 113 -18.28 -12.41 26.77
N ILE A 114 -17.40 -13.17 26.12
CA ILE A 114 -17.49 -14.64 26.08
C ILE A 114 -16.77 -15.34 27.24
N GLY A 115 -15.78 -14.69 27.85
CA GLY A 115 -15.05 -15.20 29.02
C GLY A 115 -13.87 -16.11 28.66
N THR A 116 -12.91 -15.63 27.86
CA THR A 116 -11.67 -16.38 27.56
C THR A 116 -10.64 -16.30 28.70
N GLN A 117 -9.56 -17.08 28.63
CA GLN A 117 -8.49 -17.10 29.64
C GLN A 117 -7.56 -15.88 29.60
N ASP A 118 -7.52 -15.13 28.50
CA ASP A 118 -6.61 -14.00 28.27
C ASP A 118 -7.24 -12.62 28.59
N ILE A 119 -8.10 -12.58 29.62
CA ILE A 119 -8.81 -11.39 30.10
C ILE A 119 -8.51 -11.08 31.57
N CYS A 120 -8.68 -9.82 31.96
CA CYS A 120 -8.49 -9.37 33.35
C CYS A 120 -9.81 -9.34 34.09
N GLY A 121 -9.82 -9.85 35.32
CA GLY A 121 -11.05 -10.00 36.09
C GLY A 121 -12.03 -10.99 35.44
N GLY A 122 -13.30 -10.89 35.78
CA GLY A 122 -14.34 -11.82 35.29
C GLY A 122 -14.85 -11.51 33.87
N LYS A 123 -15.64 -12.45 33.34
CA LYS A 123 -16.51 -12.26 32.18
C LYS A 123 -17.48 -11.11 32.43
N MET A 124 -17.82 -10.36 31.39
CA MET A 124 -18.80 -9.27 31.43
C MET A 124 -20.07 -9.62 30.63
N PRO A 125 -21.25 -9.12 31.02
CA PRO A 125 -21.49 -8.32 32.23
C PRO A 125 -21.48 -9.19 33.52
N PRO A 126 -21.17 -8.60 34.69
CA PRO A 126 -21.07 -9.36 35.94
C PRO A 126 -22.45 -9.74 36.49
N SER A 127 -23.51 -9.07 36.04
CA SER A 127 -24.91 -9.30 36.41
C SER A 127 -25.55 -10.52 35.71
N GLY A 128 -24.82 -11.24 34.86
CA GLY A 128 -25.29 -12.44 34.16
C GLY A 128 -24.76 -12.55 32.73
N ASN A 129 -24.90 -13.71 32.09
CA ASN A 129 -24.47 -13.91 30.71
C ASN A 129 -25.37 -13.12 29.74
N LEU A 130 -24.74 -12.41 28.79
CA LEU A 130 -25.46 -11.84 27.66
C LEU A 130 -26.10 -12.98 26.83
N PRO A 131 -27.34 -12.84 26.36
CA PRO A 131 -27.97 -13.81 25.44
C PRO A 131 -27.10 -14.13 24.22
N GLN A 132 -27.11 -15.40 23.80
CA GLN A 132 -26.22 -15.92 22.77
C GLN A 132 -26.42 -15.25 21.40
N ASP A 133 -27.67 -14.94 21.03
CA ASP A 133 -28.04 -14.18 19.84
C ASP A 133 -27.41 -12.79 19.81
N LYS A 134 -27.38 -12.09 20.96
CA LYS A 134 -26.71 -10.79 21.08
C LYS A 134 -25.19 -10.91 20.98
N ILE A 135 -24.60 -11.98 21.52
CA ILE A 135 -23.16 -12.26 21.38
C ILE A 135 -22.82 -12.49 19.90
N GLU A 136 -23.63 -13.27 19.19
CA GLU A 136 -23.46 -13.53 17.76
C GLU A 136 -23.65 -12.28 16.92
N LEU A 137 -24.59 -11.41 17.27
CA LEU A 137 -24.81 -10.13 16.60
C LEU A 137 -23.61 -9.18 16.78
N ILE A 138 -23.05 -9.08 17.99
CA ILE A 138 -21.81 -8.34 18.25
C ILE A 138 -20.65 -8.93 17.45
N LYS A 139 -20.50 -10.27 17.44
CA LYS A 139 -19.47 -10.96 16.66
C LYS A 139 -19.58 -10.61 15.18
N LYS A 140 -20.78 -10.74 14.61
CA LYS A 140 -21.09 -10.45 13.20
C LYS A 140 -20.81 -8.99 12.85
N TRP A 141 -21.15 -8.05 13.73
CA TRP A 141 -20.81 -6.63 13.57
C TRP A 141 -19.31 -6.40 13.54
N ILE A 142 -18.56 -6.98 14.49
CA ILE A 142 -17.09 -6.86 14.51
C ILE A 142 -16.50 -7.45 13.24
N ASP A 143 -16.87 -8.68 12.88
CA ASP A 143 -16.34 -9.39 11.72
C ASP A 143 -16.70 -8.69 10.39
N ALA A 144 -17.79 -7.92 10.36
CA ALA A 144 -18.16 -7.08 9.23
C ALA A 144 -17.46 -5.70 9.20
N GLY A 145 -16.43 -5.50 10.01
CA GLY A 145 -15.65 -4.26 10.06
C GLY A 145 -16.15 -3.23 11.07
N ALA A 146 -17.08 -3.61 11.95
CA ALA A 146 -17.67 -2.76 12.99
C ALA A 146 -18.22 -1.41 12.45
N PRO A 147 -19.08 -1.40 11.40
CA PRO A 147 -19.58 -0.16 10.82
C PRO A 147 -20.46 0.64 11.81
N GLU A 148 -20.37 1.98 11.78
CA GLU A 148 -21.16 2.85 12.67
C GLU A 148 -22.64 2.96 12.23
N SER A 149 -22.89 3.08 10.93
CA SER A 149 -24.22 3.23 10.30
C SER A 149 -24.28 2.54 8.94
N THR A 150 -25.50 2.39 8.38
CA THR A 150 -25.69 1.84 7.03
C THR A 150 -25.19 2.85 5.98
N THR A 151 -24.29 2.43 5.09
CA THR A 151 -23.84 3.26 3.96
C THR A 151 -24.94 3.35 2.91
N THR A 152 -25.69 4.46 2.92
CA THR A 152 -26.60 4.81 1.81
C THR A 152 -25.79 5.48 0.71
N SER A 153 -25.72 4.84 -0.45
CA SER A 153 -25.21 5.41 -1.69
C SER A 153 -26.18 6.51 -2.20
N GLY A 154 -25.75 7.77 -2.17
CA GLY A 154 -26.18 8.84 -3.09
C GLY A 154 -27.13 9.93 -2.56
N GLY A 155 -26.74 11.21 -2.74
CA GLY A 155 -27.68 12.34 -2.86
C GLY A 155 -27.41 13.57 -1.98
N THR A 156 -26.66 14.54 -2.53
CA THR A 156 -26.79 16.02 -2.33
C THR A 156 -27.34 16.55 -1.00
N SER A 157 -26.46 17.08 -0.15
CA SER A 157 -26.83 18.03 0.91
C SER A 157 -27.04 19.43 0.32
N GLY A 158 -28.28 19.90 0.39
CA GLY A 158 -28.70 21.23 -0.03
C GLY A 158 -28.10 22.34 0.83
N GLU A 159 -28.05 23.50 0.19
CA GLU A 159 -27.74 24.81 0.74
C GLU A 159 -28.53 25.11 2.02
N SER A 160 -27.84 25.68 3.01
CA SER A 160 -28.43 26.67 3.89
C SER A 160 -27.48 27.86 3.97
N GLY A 161 -27.76 28.86 3.15
CA GLY A 161 -27.10 30.16 3.20
C GLY A 161 -27.59 30.95 4.39
N SER A 162 -26.65 31.38 5.25
CA SER A 162 -26.85 32.53 6.13
C SER A 162 -26.03 33.69 5.56
N GLY A 163 -26.72 34.66 4.98
CA GLY A 163 -26.13 35.91 4.55
C GLY A 163 -25.73 36.77 5.74
N SER A 164 -24.53 37.36 5.66
CA SER A 164 -24.21 38.59 6.37
C SER A 164 -23.45 39.50 5.40
N THR A 165 -24.09 40.62 5.13
CA THR A 165 -23.71 41.70 4.22
C THR A 165 -22.50 42.47 4.73
N SER A 166 -21.62 42.80 3.79
CA SER A 166 -20.57 43.81 3.91
C SER A 166 -21.16 45.22 4.04
N GLY A 167 -20.55 46.01 4.92
CA GLY A 167 -20.65 47.47 4.96
C GLY A 167 -19.24 48.02 5.15
N GLY A 168 -18.72 48.71 4.14
CA GLY A 168 -17.36 49.24 4.15
C GLY A 168 -17.21 50.50 5.01
N ASN A 169 -15.96 50.85 5.32
CA ASN A 169 -15.53 52.24 5.22
C ASN A 169 -14.01 52.36 5.03
N SER A 170 -13.69 53.33 4.19
CA SER A 170 -12.41 53.92 3.83
C SER A 170 -11.59 54.52 4.98
N GLY A 171 -10.28 54.63 4.75
CA GLY A 171 -9.36 55.46 5.55
C GLY A 171 -7.94 55.45 4.98
N SER A 172 -7.58 56.51 4.26
CA SER A 172 -6.25 56.78 3.67
C SER A 172 -5.28 57.45 4.65
N SER A 173 -3.97 57.24 4.47
CA SER A 173 -2.88 58.24 4.63
C SER A 173 -1.57 57.55 4.23
N SER A 174 -0.95 57.89 3.09
CA SER A 174 -0.07 59.03 2.75
C SER A 174 1.37 58.90 3.24
N ASP A 175 2.25 58.65 2.28
CA ASP A 175 3.63 59.11 2.05
C ASP A 175 4.58 59.47 3.20
N THR A 176 5.84 59.02 3.08
CA THR A 176 7.03 59.90 2.93
C THR A 176 8.32 59.09 2.65
N THR A 177 8.97 59.42 1.51
CA THR A 177 10.42 59.74 1.27
C THR A 177 11.48 59.30 2.31
N SER A 178 12.76 58.99 2.03
CA SER A 178 13.67 59.01 0.86
C SER A 178 15.10 58.75 1.39
N GLY A 179 16.01 58.26 0.53
CA GLY A 179 17.48 58.41 0.67
C GLY A 179 18.20 57.28 1.41
N GLY A 180 19.40 56.84 1.03
CA GLY A 180 20.32 57.28 -0.01
C GLY A 180 21.70 56.62 0.23
N SER A 181 22.24 56.04 -0.83
CA SER A 181 23.65 56.00 -1.26
C SER A 181 24.80 55.40 -0.43
N SER A 182 25.63 54.66 -1.19
CA SER A 182 27.11 54.74 -1.30
C SER A 182 27.96 53.73 -0.53
N GLY A 183 28.94 53.16 -1.26
CA GLY A 183 30.08 52.43 -0.69
C GLY A 183 30.74 51.42 -1.62
N SER A 184 31.29 51.88 -2.75
CA SER A 184 32.19 51.11 -3.64
C SER A 184 33.56 50.84 -2.99
N SER A 185 34.23 49.75 -3.41
CA SER A 185 35.69 49.77 -3.62
C SER A 185 36.16 48.61 -4.51
N ASP A 186 36.89 48.99 -5.55
CA ASP A 186 37.48 48.23 -6.65
C ASP A 186 38.82 47.53 -6.33
N GLY A 187 39.25 46.67 -7.27
CA GLY A 187 40.64 46.27 -7.57
C GLY A 187 40.66 45.01 -8.47
N ILE A 188 40.80 45.05 -9.82
CA ILE A 188 41.97 45.36 -10.70
C ILE A 188 43.16 44.41 -10.38
N SER A 189 43.86 43.65 -11.26
CA SER A 189 44.16 43.57 -12.72
C SER A 189 44.94 42.23 -12.95
N ASP A 190 44.74 41.41 -13.98
CA ASP A 190 45.23 41.45 -15.39
C ASP A 190 46.33 40.40 -15.68
N GLY A 191 46.39 39.90 -16.92
CA GLY A 191 47.41 38.95 -17.41
C GLY A 191 47.00 38.13 -18.64
N THR A 192 47.24 38.68 -19.83
CA THR A 192 46.91 38.17 -21.19
C THR A 192 48.10 37.49 -21.90
N SER A 193 47.82 36.51 -22.78
CA SER A 193 48.46 36.23 -24.11
C SER A 193 47.92 34.87 -24.64
N GLY A 194 47.17 34.71 -25.74
CA GLY A 194 47.49 34.89 -27.18
C GLY A 194 47.82 33.52 -27.82
N GLY A 195 47.27 33.01 -28.94
CA GLY A 195 46.24 33.42 -29.91
C GLY A 195 45.95 32.30 -30.94
N THR A 196 44.86 32.48 -31.74
CA THR A 196 44.58 31.98 -33.13
C THR A 196 44.65 30.47 -33.46
N SER A 197 43.78 29.81 -34.24
CA SER A 197 42.67 30.16 -35.16
C SER A 197 42.03 28.86 -35.71
N GLY A 198 40.72 28.85 -36.03
CA GLY A 198 40.12 27.92 -37.02
C GLY A 198 38.67 27.47 -36.71
N GLY A 199 37.69 27.94 -37.51
CA GLY A 199 36.23 27.74 -37.38
C GLY A 199 35.71 26.29 -37.49
N SER A 200 34.41 25.99 -37.46
CA SER A 200 33.16 26.76 -37.48
C SER A 200 31.99 25.84 -37.14
N SER A 201 30.82 26.43 -36.83
CA SER A 201 29.49 25.85 -36.53
C SER A 201 29.32 25.23 -35.13
N GLY A 202 28.36 25.60 -34.29
CA GLY A 202 27.13 26.37 -34.48
C GLY A 202 26.02 25.64 -33.70
N GLY A 203 25.75 26.06 -32.47
CA GLY A 203 24.71 25.44 -31.62
C GLY A 203 24.77 25.95 -30.19
N THR A 204 23.92 26.92 -29.89
CA THR A 204 23.77 27.64 -28.63
C THR A 204 23.62 26.71 -27.40
N SER A 205 24.58 26.80 -26.49
CA SER A 205 24.50 26.31 -25.12
C SER A 205 23.63 27.25 -24.29
N GLY A 206 22.35 26.90 -24.14
CA GLY A 206 21.51 27.40 -23.06
C GLY A 206 21.76 26.54 -21.82
N SER A 207 22.65 27.00 -20.95
CA SER A 207 22.79 26.50 -19.59
C SER A 207 21.52 26.82 -18.80
N SER A 208 20.67 25.80 -18.58
CA SER A 208 19.68 25.80 -17.51
C SER A 208 20.19 24.97 -16.34
N SER A 209 21.03 25.61 -15.53
CA SER A 209 21.20 25.22 -14.14
C SER A 209 19.90 25.48 -13.38
N GLY A 210 19.31 24.46 -12.75
CA GLY A 210 18.20 24.68 -11.83
C GLY A 210 17.50 23.41 -11.38
N GLY A 211 18.07 22.70 -10.41
CA GLY A 211 17.32 21.79 -9.54
C GLY A 211 17.48 20.28 -9.78
N SER A 212 18.70 19.75 -9.62
CA SER A 212 18.85 18.34 -9.25
C SER A 212 18.42 18.19 -7.80
N GLY A 213 17.13 17.89 -7.58
CA GLY A 213 16.54 17.80 -6.25
C GLY A 213 15.42 16.76 -6.22
N GLY A 214 15.69 15.63 -5.57
CA GLY A 214 14.68 14.61 -5.27
C GLY A 214 15.00 13.25 -5.85
N GLY A 215 15.98 12.56 -5.27
CA GLY A 215 16.18 11.12 -5.46
C GLY A 215 15.11 10.31 -4.72
N GLY A 216 13.84 10.66 -4.92
CA GLY A 216 12.71 9.89 -4.42
C GLY A 216 12.42 8.78 -5.42
N GLY A 217 12.48 7.53 -4.95
CA GLY A 217 12.45 6.34 -5.81
C GLY A 217 11.31 6.40 -6.84
N LYS A 218 11.60 6.00 -8.09
CA LYS A 218 10.60 5.86 -9.15
C LYS A 218 9.67 4.68 -8.78
N THR A 219 8.60 4.95 -8.03
CA THR A 219 7.80 3.94 -7.33
C THR A 219 6.90 3.13 -8.24
N PRO A 220 6.94 1.78 -8.20
CA PRO A 220 6.04 0.96 -9.00
C PRO A 220 4.57 1.14 -8.54
N PRO A 221 3.59 0.95 -9.43
CA PRO A 221 2.18 0.95 -9.08
C PRO A 221 1.83 -0.11 -8.01
N ALA A 222 0.85 0.17 -7.15
CA ALA A 222 0.30 -0.83 -6.22
C ALA A 222 -0.82 -1.65 -6.89
N VAL A 223 -1.03 -2.90 -6.47
CA VAL A 223 -2.02 -3.80 -7.10
C VAL A 223 -2.87 -4.47 -6.01
N PHE A 224 -4.19 -4.45 -6.18
CA PHE A 224 -5.14 -5.16 -5.30
C PHE A 224 -6.35 -5.67 -6.07
N GLY A 225 -6.57 -6.97 -6.01
CA GLY A 225 -7.56 -7.65 -6.85
C GLY A 225 -7.30 -7.38 -8.33
N LYS A 226 -8.29 -6.83 -9.03
CA LYS A 226 -8.17 -6.43 -10.45
C LYS A 226 -7.66 -4.99 -10.63
N TYR A 227 -7.39 -4.26 -9.55
CA TYR A 227 -7.10 -2.82 -9.62
C TYR A 227 -5.62 -2.53 -9.49
N ILE A 228 -5.17 -1.54 -10.24
CA ILE A 228 -3.84 -0.95 -10.17
C ILE A 228 -3.98 0.49 -9.69
N TYR A 229 -3.14 0.87 -8.75
CA TYR A 229 -3.11 2.19 -8.15
C TYR A 229 -1.80 2.87 -8.53
N THR A 230 -1.90 3.96 -9.26
CA THR A 230 -0.78 4.85 -9.57
C THR A 230 -0.90 6.15 -8.82
N VAL A 231 0.22 6.82 -8.66
CA VAL A 231 0.34 8.09 -7.97
C VAL A 231 0.79 9.16 -8.95
N SER A 232 0.35 10.40 -8.74
CA SER A 232 0.77 11.55 -9.54
C SER A 232 1.56 12.56 -8.71
N GLU A 233 2.27 13.45 -9.41
CA GLU A 233 2.91 14.63 -8.82
C GLU A 233 1.90 15.71 -8.39
N GLU A 234 0.64 15.57 -8.80
CA GLU A 234 -0.45 16.50 -8.49
C GLU A 234 -1.27 16.10 -7.24
N GLY A 235 -0.80 15.14 -6.46
CA GLY A 235 -1.48 14.73 -5.23
C GLY A 235 -2.65 13.77 -5.45
N LYS A 236 -2.68 13.06 -6.59
CA LYS A 236 -3.77 12.14 -6.94
C LYS A 236 -3.32 10.68 -6.89
N ILE A 237 -4.23 9.82 -6.43
CA ILE A 237 -4.14 8.37 -6.62
C ILE A 237 -5.15 7.99 -7.69
N ILE A 238 -4.67 7.38 -8.76
CA ILE A 238 -5.47 6.92 -9.88
C ILE A 238 -5.65 5.41 -9.75
N ARG A 239 -6.91 4.95 -9.77
CA ARG A 239 -7.25 3.53 -9.81
C ARG A 239 -7.62 3.12 -11.23
N TRP A 240 -7.08 2.00 -11.68
CA TRP A 240 -7.29 1.46 -13.02
C TRP A 240 -7.65 -0.02 -12.97
N ASP A 241 -8.71 -0.42 -13.67
CA ASP A 241 -9.22 -1.81 -13.70
C ASP A 241 -8.89 -2.59 -14.97
N GLY A 242 -8.03 -2.04 -15.83
CA GLY A 242 -7.74 -2.57 -17.15
C GLY A 242 -8.50 -1.85 -18.28
N SER A 243 -9.66 -1.26 -17.96
CA SER A 243 -10.54 -0.60 -18.93
C SER A 243 -10.78 0.88 -18.64
N ARG A 244 -11.01 1.24 -17.37
CA ARG A 244 -11.35 2.60 -16.94
C ARG A 244 -10.39 3.07 -15.87
N LYS A 245 -10.00 4.33 -15.97
CA LYS A 245 -9.21 5.06 -14.97
C LYS A 245 -10.16 5.98 -14.20
N GLU A 246 -9.96 6.09 -12.90
CA GLU A 246 -10.66 7.05 -12.06
C GLU A 246 -9.71 7.65 -11.02
N ILE A 247 -10.00 8.89 -10.60
CA ILE A 247 -9.34 9.48 -9.45
C ILE A 247 -9.95 8.79 -8.22
N PHE A 248 -9.15 7.95 -7.58
CA PHE A 248 -9.54 7.18 -6.41
C PHE A 248 -9.41 7.99 -5.12
N PHE A 249 -8.39 8.86 -5.08
CA PHE A 249 -8.18 9.78 -3.97
C PHE A 249 -7.45 11.04 -4.47
N ASP A 250 -7.78 12.19 -3.89
CA ASP A 250 -7.12 13.47 -4.16
C ASP A 250 -6.78 14.13 -2.82
N ILE A 251 -5.50 14.46 -2.62
CA ILE A 251 -5.04 15.17 -1.41
C ILE A 251 -5.62 16.59 -1.34
N GLY A 252 -6.01 17.17 -2.48
CA GLY A 252 -6.50 18.54 -2.58
C GLY A 252 -5.39 19.59 -2.67
N SER A 253 -4.15 19.17 -2.90
CA SER A 253 -3.00 20.05 -3.07
C SER A 253 -2.03 19.48 -4.10
N ASN A 254 -1.41 20.35 -4.89
CA ASN A 254 -0.40 19.97 -5.88
C ASN A 254 0.89 19.52 -5.18
N THR A 255 0.97 18.25 -4.82
CA THR A 255 2.09 17.66 -4.08
C THR A 255 2.38 16.25 -4.56
N ARG A 256 3.65 15.90 -4.67
CA ARG A 256 4.06 14.58 -5.10
C ARG A 256 3.73 13.53 -4.07
N ILE A 257 2.97 12.51 -4.48
CA ILE A 257 2.79 11.28 -3.71
C ILE A 257 3.93 10.32 -4.03
N VAL A 258 4.44 9.67 -2.99
CA VAL A 258 5.48 8.65 -3.09
C VAL A 258 5.03 7.33 -2.46
N SER A 259 5.40 6.23 -3.12
CA SER A 259 5.45 4.89 -2.55
C SER A 259 4.12 4.40 -1.95
N PRO A 260 3.04 4.25 -2.75
CA PRO A 260 1.82 3.65 -2.26
C PRO A 260 2.06 2.17 -1.95
N SER A 261 1.77 1.77 -0.72
CA SER A 261 1.70 0.36 -0.31
C SER A 261 0.27 0.02 0.07
N ILE A 262 -0.13 -1.23 -0.18
CA ILE A 262 -1.49 -1.72 0.05
C ILE A 262 -1.47 -2.92 0.99
N ASP A 263 -2.38 -2.96 1.97
CA ASP A 263 -2.54 -4.10 2.88
C ASP A 263 -3.53 -5.14 2.33
N GLU A 264 -3.67 -6.25 3.06
CA GLU A 264 -4.54 -7.37 2.74
C GLU A 264 -6.05 -7.01 2.67
N TYR A 265 -6.45 -5.85 3.18
CA TYR A 265 -7.82 -5.35 3.17
C TYR A 265 -8.06 -4.32 2.05
N GLY A 266 -7.00 -3.94 1.33
CA GLY A 266 -7.05 -2.93 0.28
C GLY A 266 -6.88 -1.50 0.80
N ASN A 267 -6.46 -1.31 2.06
CA ASN A 267 -6.12 0.03 2.55
C ASN A 267 -4.77 0.44 1.99
N LEU A 268 -4.69 1.67 1.50
CA LEU A 268 -3.46 2.24 0.97
C LEU A 268 -2.76 3.09 2.03
N TYR A 269 -1.44 3.09 1.96
CA TYR A 269 -0.53 3.86 2.81
C TYR A 269 0.52 4.49 1.95
N PHE A 270 0.70 5.80 2.04
CA PHE A 270 1.62 6.55 1.18
C PHE A 270 2.09 7.80 1.89
N SER A 271 3.25 8.29 1.48
CA SER A 271 3.75 9.60 1.93
C SER A 271 3.62 10.61 0.79
N ALA A 272 3.56 11.89 1.13
CA ALA A 272 3.58 12.97 0.15
C ALA A 272 4.59 14.05 0.55
N TRP A 273 5.03 14.83 -0.44
CA TRP A 273 6.01 15.90 -0.24
C TRP A 273 5.48 17.11 0.51
N ASP A 274 4.18 17.12 0.86
CA ASP A 274 3.58 18.04 1.81
C ASP A 274 3.96 17.74 3.27
N GLY A 275 4.80 16.71 3.48
CA GLY A 275 5.33 16.31 4.78
C GLY A 275 4.42 15.36 5.57
N HIS A 276 3.36 14.84 4.95
CA HIS A 276 2.43 13.94 5.60
C HIS A 276 2.51 12.52 5.06
N THR A 277 2.23 11.57 5.94
CA THR A 277 1.90 10.19 5.60
C THR A 277 0.41 9.97 5.80
N TYR A 278 -0.19 9.25 4.88
CA TYR A 278 -1.62 9.05 4.75
C TYR A 278 -1.97 7.56 4.83
N SER A 279 -3.16 7.27 5.34
CA SER A 279 -3.86 6.04 5.02
C SER A 279 -5.25 6.32 4.50
N ILE A 280 -5.63 5.60 3.46
CA ILE A 280 -6.97 5.60 2.89
C ILE A 280 -7.50 4.17 2.87
N ASP A 281 -8.81 4.00 3.02
CA ASP A 281 -9.44 2.70 2.94
C ASP A 281 -9.64 2.25 1.47
N ASN A 282 -10.08 1.00 1.31
CA ASN A 282 -10.43 0.37 0.03
C ASN A 282 -11.52 1.15 -0.76
N ASN A 283 -12.33 1.95 -0.08
CA ASN A 283 -13.39 2.77 -0.69
C ASN A 283 -12.90 4.16 -1.10
N GLY A 284 -11.65 4.52 -0.79
CA GLY A 284 -11.07 5.83 -1.07
C GLY A 284 -11.32 6.86 0.04
N ASN A 285 -11.76 6.44 1.23
CA ASN A 285 -11.95 7.35 2.35
C ASN A 285 -10.64 7.54 3.13
N LEU A 286 -10.35 8.77 3.54
CA LEU A 286 -9.23 9.06 4.43
C LEU A 286 -9.45 8.41 5.80
N ARG A 287 -8.51 7.54 6.20
CA ARG A 287 -8.48 6.93 7.55
C ARG A 287 -7.71 7.80 8.53
N TRP A 288 -6.51 8.25 8.13
CA TRP A 288 -5.68 9.16 8.92
C TRP A 288 -4.65 9.89 8.06
N LYS A 289 -4.19 11.04 8.56
CA LYS A 289 -3.14 11.89 7.99
C LYS A 289 -2.26 12.39 9.14
N ILE A 290 -0.96 12.16 9.07
CA ILE A 290 -0.02 12.51 10.15
C ILE A 290 1.22 13.18 9.56
N HIS A 291 1.70 14.24 10.20
CA HIS A 291 2.88 15.00 9.78
C HIS A 291 4.16 14.39 10.35
N PHE A 292 5.08 13.96 9.48
CA PHE A 292 6.39 13.40 9.84
C PHE A 292 7.56 14.16 9.19
N GLY A 293 7.26 15.10 8.28
CA GLY A 293 8.22 15.65 7.34
C GLY A 293 8.24 14.86 6.03
N LYS A 294 9.21 15.14 5.17
CA LYS A 294 9.34 14.45 3.88
C LYS A 294 9.78 13.01 4.12
N CYS A 295 8.89 12.07 3.86
CA CYS A 295 9.14 10.64 4.01
C CYS A 295 9.06 9.94 2.66
N ASP A 296 9.83 8.87 2.52
CA ASP A 296 9.82 8.03 1.32
C ASP A 296 9.64 6.56 1.73
N GLY A 297 9.08 5.78 0.80
CA GLY A 297 9.04 4.34 0.91
C GLY A 297 8.27 3.81 2.11
N VAL A 298 6.98 3.57 1.93
CA VAL A 298 6.18 2.83 2.91
C VAL A 298 6.34 1.33 2.65
N SER A 299 6.53 0.53 3.70
CA SER A 299 6.45 -0.94 3.67
C SER A 299 5.48 -1.43 4.74
N ILE A 300 4.78 -2.53 4.47
CA ILE A 300 3.69 -3.03 5.32
C ILE A 300 3.90 -4.50 5.63
N HIS A 301 3.94 -4.87 6.91
CA HIS A 301 3.76 -6.24 7.42
C HIS A 301 2.57 -6.24 8.40
N ASP A 302 2.81 -6.53 9.67
CA ASP A 302 1.83 -6.37 10.75
C ASP A 302 1.66 -4.88 11.07
N ASN A 303 2.77 -4.15 10.96
CA ASN A 303 2.90 -2.72 11.13
C ASN A 303 3.32 -2.05 9.82
N ILE A 304 3.32 -0.72 9.82
CA ILE A 304 3.81 0.13 8.73
C ILE A 304 5.19 0.63 9.11
N PHE A 305 6.12 0.62 8.15
CA PHE A 305 7.48 1.07 8.33
C PHE A 305 7.88 2.03 7.21
N PHE A 306 8.55 3.11 7.56
CA PHE A 306 9.06 4.07 6.57
C PHE A 306 10.21 4.91 7.15
N GLY A 307 10.95 5.56 6.27
CA GLY A 307 12.01 6.49 6.64
C GLY A 307 11.76 7.88 6.08
N CYS A 308 12.37 8.88 6.71
CA CYS A 308 12.20 10.28 6.32
C CYS A 308 13.55 10.99 6.09
N GLU A 309 13.52 12.09 5.34
CA GLU A 309 14.69 12.91 5.02
C GLU A 309 15.34 13.54 6.27
N ASN A 310 14.58 13.67 7.36
CA ASN A 310 15.10 14.07 8.67
C ASN A 310 15.95 12.97 9.35
N GLY A 311 16.11 11.81 8.70
CA GLY A 311 16.89 10.68 9.17
C GLY A 311 16.22 9.82 10.22
N VAL A 312 14.92 10.00 10.45
CA VAL A 312 14.15 9.18 11.39
C VAL A 312 13.48 8.02 10.64
N PHE A 313 13.67 6.81 11.16
CA PHE A 313 12.91 5.62 10.82
C PHE A 313 11.72 5.49 11.77
N TYR A 314 10.55 5.16 11.23
CA TYR A 314 9.31 5.01 11.98
C TYR A 314 8.72 3.62 11.80
N GLU A 315 8.13 3.12 12.88
CA GLU A 315 7.24 1.96 12.90
C GLU A 315 5.90 2.41 13.49
N LEU A 316 4.82 2.20 12.76
CA LEU A 316 3.46 2.58 13.13
C LEU A 316 2.54 1.36 13.07
N THR A 317 1.49 1.37 13.87
CA THR A 317 0.33 0.49 13.62
C THR A 317 -0.35 0.88 12.31
N LYS A 318 -1.13 -0.04 11.73
CA LYS A 318 -1.99 0.23 10.56
C LYS A 318 -3.04 1.34 10.78
N ASP A 319 -3.27 1.74 12.03
CA ASP A 319 -4.19 2.83 12.39
C ASP A 319 -3.47 4.16 12.68
N GLY A 320 -2.17 4.26 12.37
CA GLY A 320 -1.41 5.51 12.45
C GLY A 320 -0.77 5.79 13.81
N TYR A 321 -0.89 4.89 14.80
CA TYR A 321 -0.21 5.06 16.08
C TYR A 321 1.28 4.75 15.96
N ILE A 322 2.15 5.67 16.38
CA ILE A 322 3.59 5.48 16.42
C ILE A 322 3.93 4.44 17.48
N ILE A 323 4.59 3.36 17.08
CA ILE A 323 5.12 2.32 17.98
C ILE A 323 6.56 2.65 18.34
N HIS A 324 7.39 2.88 17.31
CA HIS A 324 8.80 3.22 17.48
C HIS A 324 9.20 4.35 16.53
N SER A 325 10.18 5.16 16.97
CA SER A 325 10.91 6.11 16.14
C SER A 325 12.38 6.11 16.53
N ILE A 326 13.27 6.09 15.55
CA ILE A 326 14.72 6.07 15.78
C ILE A 326 15.45 6.91 14.74
N PHE A 327 16.35 7.77 15.21
CA PHE A 327 17.20 8.59 14.35
C PHE A 327 18.44 7.77 13.92
N LEU A 328 18.63 7.61 12.60
CA LEU A 328 19.71 6.83 12.00
C LEU A 328 20.89 7.69 11.51
N GLY A 329 20.90 8.98 11.83
CA GLY A 329 22.07 9.85 11.58
C GLY A 329 22.15 10.47 10.19
N GLY A 330 21.24 10.16 9.26
CA GLY A 330 21.22 10.77 7.93
C GLY A 330 19.92 10.51 7.18
N PRO A 331 19.60 11.28 6.13
CA PRO A 331 18.35 11.16 5.38
C PRO A 331 18.05 9.72 4.96
N ILE A 332 16.78 9.34 5.04
CA ILE A 332 16.30 8.04 4.59
C ILE A 332 15.30 8.28 3.46
N VAL A 333 15.69 7.90 2.25
CA VAL A 333 14.91 8.09 1.01
C VAL A 333 14.61 6.77 0.31
N SER A 334 14.60 5.67 1.08
CA SER A 334 14.32 4.32 0.59
C SER A 334 13.20 3.67 1.41
N ALA A 335 12.46 2.75 0.80
CA ALA A 335 11.53 1.91 1.56
C ALA A 335 12.32 0.84 2.34
N PRO A 336 11.94 0.53 3.59
CA PRO A 336 12.54 -0.57 4.33
C PRO A 336 12.18 -1.92 3.72
N LEU A 337 13.14 -2.84 3.68
CA LEU A 337 12.87 -4.26 3.46
C LEU A 337 12.45 -4.89 4.79
N ILE A 338 11.22 -5.42 4.89
CA ILE A 338 10.75 -6.11 6.09
C ILE A 338 10.92 -7.62 5.93
N LEU A 339 11.62 -8.23 6.88
CA LEU A 339 11.86 -9.68 6.95
C LEU A 339 10.69 -10.37 7.66
N GLN A 340 10.52 -11.68 7.44
CA GLN A 340 9.43 -12.49 8.03
C GLN A 340 9.40 -12.46 9.57
N ASP A 341 10.55 -12.25 10.21
CA ASP A 341 10.67 -12.16 11.67
C ASP A 341 10.45 -10.73 12.21
N GLY A 342 9.97 -9.82 11.36
CA GLY A 342 9.65 -8.42 11.70
C GLY A 342 10.85 -7.47 11.71
N LYS A 343 12.06 -7.93 11.34
CA LYS A 343 13.21 -7.03 11.20
C LYS A 343 13.07 -6.15 9.97
N ALA A 344 13.46 -4.89 10.09
CA ALA A 344 13.57 -3.95 8.98
C ALA A 344 15.02 -3.77 8.55
N VAL A 345 15.29 -3.82 7.25
CA VAL A 345 16.58 -3.51 6.64
C VAL A 345 16.46 -2.26 5.78
N ILE A 346 17.24 -1.22 6.05
CA ILE A 346 17.07 0.08 5.38
C ILE A 346 18.39 0.83 5.18
N GLY A 347 18.53 1.48 4.03
CA GLY A 347 19.69 2.31 3.66
C GLY A 347 19.48 3.79 3.95
N SER A 348 20.58 4.51 4.21
CA SER A 348 20.60 5.95 4.47
C SER A 348 21.63 6.69 3.63
N ASP A 349 21.42 8.00 3.46
CA ASP A 349 22.35 8.94 2.84
C ASP A 349 23.68 9.09 3.60
N ASN A 350 23.76 8.65 4.85
CA ASN A 350 25.04 8.59 5.56
C ASN A 350 25.91 7.39 5.15
N GLY A 351 25.49 6.65 4.13
CA GLY A 351 26.21 5.53 3.55
C GLY A 351 26.14 4.23 4.35
N LYS A 352 25.26 4.17 5.35
CA LYS A 352 25.01 2.97 6.14
C LYS A 352 23.71 2.31 5.77
N ILE A 353 23.72 0.98 5.86
CA ILE A 353 22.54 0.12 5.85
C ILE A 353 22.38 -0.46 7.25
N TYR A 354 21.15 -0.47 7.77
CA TYR A 354 20.82 -0.84 9.14
C TYR A 354 19.89 -2.05 9.16
N GLU A 355 20.07 -2.93 10.15
CA GLU A 355 19.06 -3.90 10.59
C GLU A 355 18.41 -3.36 11.86
N ILE A 356 17.07 -3.28 11.89
CA ILE A 356 16.30 -2.68 12.98
C ILE A 356 15.22 -3.66 13.43
N LYS A 357 15.01 -3.76 14.75
CA LYS A 357 13.88 -4.48 15.34
C LYS A 357 13.51 -3.84 16.67
N ASP A 358 12.21 -3.77 16.96
CA ASP A 358 11.67 -3.27 18.24
C ASP A 358 12.27 -1.90 18.63
N GLY A 359 12.33 -0.98 17.65
CA GLY A 359 12.85 0.37 17.83
C GLY A 359 14.35 0.48 18.07
N LYS A 360 15.14 -0.58 17.81
CA LYS A 360 16.60 -0.60 18.03
C LYS A 360 17.36 -1.04 16.79
N VAL A 361 18.49 -0.39 16.54
CA VAL A 361 19.48 -0.88 15.57
C VAL A 361 20.15 -2.13 16.15
N LEU A 362 20.07 -3.24 15.41
CA LEU A 362 20.73 -4.50 15.75
C LEU A 362 22.13 -4.57 15.15
N LYS A 363 22.25 -4.20 13.88
CA LYS A 363 23.48 -4.27 13.09
C LYS A 363 23.52 -3.12 12.08
N SER A 364 24.72 -2.78 11.62
CA SER A 364 24.91 -1.85 10.51
C SER A 364 26.12 -2.22 9.67
N PHE A 365 26.08 -1.89 8.39
CA PHE A 365 27.21 -1.99 7.46
C PHE A 365 27.41 -0.63 6.78
N GLU A 366 28.66 -0.24 6.54
CA GLU A 366 29.04 1.08 6.03
C GLU A 366 29.68 0.97 4.65
N THR A 367 29.26 1.86 3.75
CA THR A 367 29.82 2.09 2.42
C THR A 367 30.36 3.51 2.31
N ASN A 368 31.08 3.83 1.23
CA ASN A 368 31.67 5.16 1.05
C ASN A 368 30.75 6.14 0.32
N GLY A 369 29.47 5.80 0.19
CA GLY A 369 28.50 6.56 -0.60
C GLY A 369 27.08 6.27 -0.14
N LYS A 370 26.15 7.12 -0.56
CA LYS A 370 24.73 7.05 -0.17
C LYS A 370 24.09 5.73 -0.59
N ILE A 371 23.19 5.22 0.25
CA ILE A 371 22.36 4.05 -0.05
C ILE A 371 20.91 4.52 -0.09
N ARG A 372 20.38 4.71 -1.29
CA ARG A 372 19.07 5.37 -1.52
C ARG A 372 17.98 4.45 -2.07
N GLU A 373 18.34 3.24 -2.48
CA GLU A 373 17.37 2.28 -2.99
C GLU A 373 17.11 1.18 -1.96
N THR A 374 15.88 0.66 -1.98
CA THR A 374 15.51 -0.45 -1.10
C THR A 374 16.50 -1.62 -1.33
N PRO A 375 16.98 -2.31 -0.28
CA PRO A 375 17.85 -3.49 -0.38
C PRO A 375 17.08 -4.77 -0.72
N ALA A 376 17.65 -5.70 -1.48
CA ALA A 376 17.02 -6.97 -1.90
C ALA A 376 17.56 -8.15 -1.08
N ILE A 377 16.82 -9.25 -0.94
CA ILE A 377 17.27 -10.41 -0.15
C ILE A 377 17.09 -11.75 -0.89
N ASP A 378 18.08 -12.63 -0.84
CA ASP A 378 17.96 -13.95 -1.45
C ASP A 378 17.38 -15.01 -0.48
N LYS A 379 17.18 -16.24 -0.98
CA LYS A 379 16.68 -17.38 -0.19
C LYS A 379 17.58 -17.78 0.99
N ASN A 380 18.84 -17.35 0.97
CA ASN A 380 19.82 -17.59 2.03
C ASN A 380 19.95 -16.36 2.95
N SER A 381 19.02 -15.41 2.86
CA SER A 381 19.00 -14.15 3.60
C SER A 381 20.19 -13.22 3.33
N ASN A 382 20.90 -13.39 2.20
CA ASN A 382 21.93 -12.43 1.80
C ASN A 382 21.28 -11.18 1.21
N ILE A 383 21.80 -10.02 1.58
CA ILE A 383 21.24 -8.72 1.21
C ILE A 383 22.06 -8.11 0.06
N TYR A 384 21.39 -7.58 -0.96
CA TYR A 384 21.98 -6.99 -2.17
C TYR A 384 21.51 -5.55 -2.34
N PHE A 385 22.44 -4.64 -2.63
CA PHE A 385 22.10 -3.21 -2.78
C PHE A 385 23.18 -2.48 -3.57
N GLY A 386 22.78 -1.34 -4.15
CA GLY A 386 23.69 -0.40 -4.78
C GLY A 386 24.07 0.74 -3.83
N SER A 387 25.24 1.32 -4.05
CA SER A 387 25.66 2.57 -3.40
C SER A 387 26.18 3.58 -4.42
N TYR A 388 26.11 4.85 -4.04
CA TYR A 388 26.63 5.96 -4.84
C TYR A 388 28.16 5.93 -4.93
N ASP A 389 28.83 5.08 -4.15
CA ASP A 389 30.28 4.85 -4.21
C ASP A 389 30.75 3.99 -5.41
N THR A 390 29.87 3.79 -6.41
CA THR A 390 30.10 2.99 -7.62
C THR A 390 30.21 1.49 -7.41
N TYR A 391 29.63 0.95 -6.33
CA TYR A 391 29.62 -0.48 -6.07
C TYR A 391 28.21 -1.06 -5.95
N ILE A 392 28.07 -2.28 -6.46
CA ILE A 392 27.01 -3.22 -6.12
C ILE A 392 27.55 -4.09 -4.98
N TYR A 393 26.81 -4.19 -3.88
CA TYR A 393 27.19 -4.94 -2.70
C TYR A 393 26.32 -6.19 -2.53
N SER A 394 26.94 -7.25 -2.01
CA SER A 394 26.22 -8.32 -1.30
C SER A 394 26.81 -8.51 0.09
N ILE A 395 25.93 -8.58 1.09
CA ILE A 395 26.29 -8.84 2.49
C ILE A 395 25.53 -10.06 3.01
N SER A 396 26.12 -10.77 3.96
CA SER A 396 25.50 -11.90 4.65
C SER A 396 24.40 -11.44 5.63
N PRO A 397 23.56 -12.33 6.17
CA PRO A 397 22.64 -12.02 7.27
C PRO A 397 23.31 -11.42 8.52
N ASP A 398 24.62 -11.65 8.69
CA ASP A 398 25.43 -11.05 9.75
C ASP A 398 26.03 -9.69 9.41
N PHE A 399 25.56 -9.05 8.33
CA PHE A 399 26.01 -7.74 7.86
C PHE A 399 27.52 -7.69 7.56
N LYS A 400 28.10 -8.84 7.20
CA LYS A 400 29.48 -8.95 6.69
C LYS A 400 29.48 -8.96 5.17
N ILE A 401 30.47 -8.30 4.57
CA ILE A 401 30.64 -8.31 3.12
C ILE A 401 30.84 -9.74 2.60
N ARG A 402 30.06 -10.12 1.59
CA ARG A 402 30.29 -11.33 0.79
C ARG A 402 31.16 -10.97 -0.40
N TRP A 403 30.75 -9.94 -1.13
CA TRP A 403 31.49 -9.37 -2.26
C TRP A 403 30.98 -7.95 -2.57
N LYS A 404 31.76 -7.24 -3.39
CA LYS A 404 31.33 -6.01 -4.05
C LYS A 404 31.84 -5.98 -5.48
N PHE A 405 31.02 -5.48 -6.40
CA PHE A 405 31.35 -5.35 -7.83
C PHE A 405 31.41 -3.87 -8.21
N LYS A 406 32.50 -3.43 -8.87
CA LYS A 406 32.70 -2.03 -9.24
C LYS A 406 32.08 -1.72 -10.61
N THR A 407 31.23 -0.70 -10.68
CA THR A 407 30.70 -0.11 -11.92
C THR A 407 31.48 1.15 -12.31
N GLY A 408 31.19 1.71 -13.48
CA GLY A 408 31.80 2.97 -13.93
C GLY A 408 31.19 4.22 -13.29
N GLY A 409 30.02 4.10 -12.67
CA GLY A 409 29.23 5.20 -12.11
C GLY A 409 28.44 4.77 -10.88
N GLY A 410 27.88 5.74 -10.15
CA GLY A 410 27.11 5.48 -8.93
C GLY A 410 25.85 4.65 -9.21
N ILE A 411 25.44 3.86 -8.21
CA ILE A 411 24.24 3.02 -8.33
C ILE A 411 23.04 3.73 -7.71
N TYR A 412 22.10 4.12 -8.57
CA TYR A 412 20.86 4.82 -8.21
C TYR A 412 19.63 3.92 -8.38
N SER A 413 19.86 2.63 -8.62
CA SER A 413 18.87 1.62 -8.95
C SER A 413 18.85 0.53 -7.87
N GLY A 414 17.68 -0.08 -7.67
CA GLY A 414 17.54 -1.26 -6.83
C GLY A 414 17.98 -2.53 -7.55
N CYS A 415 18.50 -3.50 -6.80
CA CYS A 415 18.80 -4.83 -7.33
C CYS A 415 17.52 -5.65 -7.51
N SER A 416 17.35 -6.23 -8.70
CA SER A 416 16.32 -7.24 -8.98
C SER A 416 16.94 -8.62 -9.02
N LEU A 417 16.55 -9.46 -8.06
CA LEU A 417 17.05 -10.82 -7.93
C LEU A 417 16.23 -11.79 -8.78
N TRP A 418 16.89 -12.74 -9.42
CA TRP A 418 16.26 -13.84 -10.15
C TRP A 418 17.18 -15.06 -10.20
N GLU A 419 16.68 -16.20 -10.68
CA GLU A 419 17.47 -17.42 -10.78
C GLU A 419 17.95 -17.69 -12.21
N LYS A 420 19.26 -17.90 -12.37
CA LYS A 420 19.88 -18.41 -13.60
C LYS A 420 20.52 -19.75 -13.28
N SER A 421 20.02 -20.83 -13.88
CA SER A 421 20.54 -22.19 -13.68
C SER A 421 20.58 -22.61 -12.19
N GLY A 422 19.55 -22.25 -11.42
CA GLY A 422 19.41 -22.57 -9.98
C GLY A 422 20.21 -21.67 -9.03
N LYS A 423 20.93 -20.68 -9.57
CA LYS A 423 21.76 -19.73 -8.82
C LYS A 423 21.15 -18.35 -8.81
N THR A 424 21.30 -17.63 -7.70
CA THR A 424 20.81 -16.25 -7.59
C THR A 424 21.70 -15.32 -8.40
N VAL A 425 21.08 -14.42 -9.15
CA VAL A 425 21.75 -13.33 -9.87
C VAL A 425 21.04 -12.01 -9.55
N CYS A 426 21.79 -10.91 -9.59
CA CYS A 426 21.31 -9.56 -9.35
C CYS A 426 21.43 -8.73 -10.63
N THR A 427 20.31 -8.21 -11.14
CA THR A 427 20.29 -7.25 -12.24
C THR A 427 20.02 -5.84 -11.70
N ILE A 428 20.84 -4.86 -12.09
CA ILE A 428 20.83 -3.52 -11.53
C ILE A 428 21.35 -2.47 -12.51
N GLY A 429 20.74 -1.28 -12.49
CA GLY A 429 21.13 -0.14 -13.31
C GLY A 429 22.23 0.73 -12.69
N SER A 430 22.98 1.45 -13.51
CA SER A 430 24.06 2.34 -13.09
C SER A 430 24.02 3.67 -13.86
N LYS A 431 24.56 4.74 -13.26
CA LYS A 431 24.71 6.07 -13.88
C LYS A 431 25.94 6.18 -14.81
N ASP A 432 26.48 5.05 -15.24
CA ASP A 432 27.50 4.99 -16.30
C ASP A 432 26.89 4.59 -17.66
N GLY A 433 25.57 4.60 -17.78
CA GLY A 433 24.88 4.21 -19.00
C GLY A 433 24.64 2.71 -19.18
N TYR A 434 24.96 1.88 -18.18
CA TYR A 434 24.84 0.42 -18.28
C TYR A 434 23.90 -0.20 -17.25
N THR A 435 23.24 -1.27 -17.69
CA THR A 435 22.62 -2.26 -16.80
C THR A 435 23.55 -3.45 -16.66
N TYR A 436 23.76 -3.89 -15.43
CA TYR A 436 24.63 -4.99 -15.05
C TYR A 436 23.82 -6.17 -14.55
N THR A 437 24.30 -7.39 -14.84
CA THR A 437 23.90 -8.59 -14.09
C THR A 437 25.12 -9.25 -13.49
N VAL A 438 25.08 -9.47 -12.17
CA VAL A 438 26.16 -10.11 -11.40
C VAL A 438 25.65 -11.37 -10.72
N ASP A 439 26.51 -12.39 -10.61
CA ASP A 439 26.17 -13.66 -9.98
C ASP A 439 26.24 -13.62 -8.44
N GLU A 440 25.83 -14.71 -7.80
CA GLU A 440 25.86 -14.91 -6.35
C GLU A 440 27.25 -14.75 -5.70
N ASN A 441 28.33 -14.76 -6.49
CA ASN A 441 29.72 -14.60 -6.07
C ASN A 441 30.31 -13.22 -6.45
N GLY A 442 29.52 -12.35 -7.08
CA GLY A 442 29.93 -11.02 -7.50
C GLY A 442 30.68 -11.00 -8.84
N ASN A 443 30.60 -12.05 -9.66
CA ASN A 443 31.16 -12.05 -11.00
C ASN A 443 30.18 -11.41 -11.99
N LEU A 444 30.71 -10.69 -12.97
CA LEU A 444 29.91 -10.18 -14.07
C LEU A 444 29.37 -11.33 -14.92
N VAL A 445 28.05 -11.40 -15.05
CA VAL A 445 27.38 -12.30 -16.01
C VAL A 445 27.29 -11.61 -17.36
N TRP A 446 26.75 -10.39 -17.39
CA TRP A 446 26.70 -9.54 -18.58
C TRP A 446 26.50 -8.07 -18.19
N LYS A 447 26.78 -7.15 -19.12
CA LYS A 447 26.37 -5.75 -19.05
C LYS A 447 25.85 -5.29 -20.41
N VAL A 448 24.83 -4.42 -20.41
CA VAL A 448 24.17 -3.90 -21.60
C VAL A 448 24.10 -2.38 -21.52
N GLN A 449 24.42 -1.68 -22.61
CA GLN A 449 24.28 -0.23 -22.67
C GLN A 449 22.80 0.13 -22.80
N THR A 450 22.26 0.79 -21.79
CA THR A 450 20.83 1.13 -21.67
C THR A 450 20.61 2.63 -21.46
N GLY A 451 21.67 3.44 -21.44
CA GLY A 451 21.57 4.81 -20.90
C GLY A 451 21.54 4.79 -19.38
N ASP A 452 21.46 5.96 -18.77
CA ASP A 452 21.46 6.08 -17.31
C ASP A 452 20.23 5.38 -16.73
N VAL A 453 20.40 4.58 -15.68
CA VAL A 453 19.28 3.84 -15.09
C VAL A 453 19.17 4.14 -13.60
N SER A 454 18.10 4.86 -13.23
CA SER A 454 17.68 5.07 -11.84
C SER A 454 16.41 4.28 -11.47
N THR A 455 15.80 3.56 -12.42
CA THR A 455 14.66 2.66 -12.14
C THR A 455 15.14 1.29 -11.67
N VAL A 456 14.26 0.54 -11.01
CA VAL A 456 14.51 -0.87 -10.70
C VAL A 456 14.17 -1.73 -11.93
N PRO A 457 15.09 -2.59 -12.43
CA PRO A 457 14.79 -3.51 -13.53
C PRO A 457 13.65 -4.47 -13.20
N LEU A 458 12.72 -4.71 -14.12
CA LEU A 458 11.64 -5.67 -13.93
C LEU A 458 12.02 -7.03 -14.53
N ILE A 459 11.86 -8.10 -13.75
CA ILE A 459 12.13 -9.47 -14.20
C ILE A 459 10.81 -10.14 -14.61
N GLY A 460 10.55 -10.26 -15.91
CA GLY A 460 9.47 -11.08 -16.45
C GLY A 460 9.90 -12.54 -16.66
N ILE A 461 8.95 -13.43 -17.01
CA ILE A 461 9.26 -14.81 -17.39
C ILE A 461 10.14 -14.87 -18.64
N LYS A 462 9.81 -14.08 -19.66
CA LYS A 462 10.50 -14.08 -20.95
C LYS A 462 11.73 -13.18 -20.91
N ASN A 463 11.57 -11.94 -20.44
CA ASN A 463 12.61 -10.91 -20.57
C ASN A 463 12.86 -10.17 -19.25
N ILE A 464 13.80 -9.24 -19.31
CA ILE A 464 14.12 -8.24 -18.29
C ILE A 464 13.80 -6.89 -18.91
N TYR A 465 13.04 -6.08 -18.20
CA TYR A 465 12.61 -4.77 -18.68
C TYR A 465 13.32 -3.68 -17.90
N VAL A 466 13.98 -2.77 -18.62
CA VAL A 466 14.75 -1.67 -18.03
C VAL A 466 14.24 -0.38 -18.59
N LEU A 467 13.99 0.61 -17.73
CA LEU A 467 13.62 1.95 -18.14
C LEU A 467 14.74 2.92 -17.79
N SER A 468 15.33 3.51 -18.82
CA SER A 468 16.39 4.49 -18.69
C SER A 468 15.84 5.87 -18.35
N ASP A 469 16.71 6.72 -17.81
CA ASP A 469 16.47 8.15 -17.58
C ASP A 469 16.34 8.92 -18.91
N ASP A 470 16.83 8.34 -20.02
CA ASP A 470 16.71 8.87 -21.38
C ASP A 470 15.36 8.56 -22.05
N ASN A 471 14.38 8.08 -21.27
CA ASN A 471 13.03 7.75 -21.73
C ASN A 471 13.00 6.63 -22.78
N GLU A 472 13.92 5.67 -22.66
CA GLU A 472 13.88 4.42 -23.42
C GLU A 472 13.59 3.23 -22.50
N ILE A 473 12.59 2.43 -22.88
CA ILE A 473 12.32 1.11 -22.28
C ILE A 473 12.95 0.02 -23.15
N PHE A 474 13.71 -0.86 -22.51
CA PHE A 474 14.40 -1.98 -23.13
C PHE A 474 13.74 -3.29 -22.71
N ALA A 475 13.56 -4.22 -23.65
CA ALA A 475 13.37 -5.63 -23.35
C ALA A 475 14.69 -6.36 -23.62
N ILE A 476 15.22 -7.01 -22.59
CA ILE A 476 16.53 -7.66 -22.60
C ILE A 476 16.33 -9.14 -22.26
N SER A 477 16.94 -10.07 -23.00
CA SER A 477 16.90 -11.49 -22.67
C SER A 477 17.64 -11.79 -21.35
N LYS A 478 17.44 -12.98 -20.79
CA LYS A 478 18.20 -13.44 -19.60
C LYS A 478 19.71 -13.60 -19.87
N GLU A 479 20.11 -13.55 -21.13
CA GLU A 479 21.48 -13.62 -21.62
C GLU A 479 22.10 -12.24 -21.87
N GLY A 480 21.34 -11.15 -21.64
CA GLY A 480 21.83 -9.79 -21.85
C GLY A 480 21.75 -9.32 -23.30
N ILE A 481 20.84 -9.88 -24.10
CA ILE A 481 20.63 -9.46 -25.50
C ILE A 481 19.44 -8.50 -25.55
N ILE A 482 19.61 -7.31 -26.10
CA ILE A 482 18.48 -6.40 -26.35
C ILE A 482 17.59 -7.03 -27.43
N ILE A 483 16.38 -7.41 -27.04
CA ILE A 483 15.35 -7.96 -27.93
C ILE A 483 14.65 -6.82 -28.66
N SER A 484 14.30 -5.76 -27.93
CA SER A 484 13.73 -4.55 -28.49
C SER A 484 13.90 -3.37 -27.54
N ARG A 485 13.68 -2.17 -28.08
CA ARG A 485 13.61 -0.93 -27.31
C ARG A 485 12.54 -0.02 -27.89
N TYR A 486 11.93 0.77 -27.02
CA TYR A 486 10.95 1.79 -27.40
C TYR A 486 11.33 3.10 -26.73
N LYS A 487 11.39 4.16 -27.54
CA LYS A 487 11.57 5.52 -27.04
C LYS A 487 10.21 6.10 -26.73
N THR A 488 10.09 6.69 -25.55
CA THR A 488 8.87 7.34 -25.08
C THR A 488 9.04 8.85 -25.12
N GLU A 489 7.93 9.57 -24.92
CA GLU A 489 8.00 11.02 -24.78
C GLU A 489 8.79 11.40 -23.51
N PRO A 490 9.44 12.57 -23.46
CA PRO A 490 10.20 13.01 -22.30
C PRO A 490 9.26 13.28 -21.11
N THR A 491 9.15 12.33 -20.18
CA THR A 491 8.38 12.45 -18.94
C THR A 491 9.09 11.64 -17.86
N TYR A 492 8.97 11.94 -16.56
CA TYR A 492 9.48 10.97 -15.61
C TYR A 492 8.50 9.80 -15.44
N TYR A 493 9.08 8.62 -15.31
CA TYR A 493 8.34 7.36 -15.22
C TYR A 493 8.63 6.63 -13.91
N SER A 494 7.66 5.85 -13.45
CA SER A 494 7.87 4.84 -12.42
C SER A 494 8.75 3.69 -12.89
N SER A 495 9.24 2.90 -11.93
CA SER A 495 9.83 1.59 -12.26
C SER A 495 8.77 0.70 -12.94
N PRO A 496 9.15 -0.09 -13.96
CA PRO A 496 8.22 -0.94 -14.69
C PRO A 496 7.58 -2.01 -13.80
N ALA A 497 6.33 -2.35 -14.08
CA ALA A 497 5.57 -3.43 -13.44
C ALA A 497 4.85 -4.29 -14.49
N ILE A 498 4.38 -5.48 -14.11
CA ILE A 498 3.45 -6.29 -14.93
C ILE A 498 2.02 -6.13 -14.41
N ALA A 499 1.11 -5.86 -15.33
CA ALA A 499 -0.30 -5.60 -15.07
C ALA A 499 -1.12 -6.22 -16.20
N PHE A 500 -2.06 -7.11 -15.86
CA PHE A 500 -2.90 -7.79 -16.85
C PHE A 500 -2.10 -8.50 -17.96
N GLY A 501 -0.93 -9.06 -17.61
CA GLY A 501 -0.03 -9.73 -18.57
C GLY A 501 0.76 -8.78 -19.48
N GLU A 502 0.74 -7.47 -19.20
CA GLU A 502 1.47 -6.46 -19.96
C GLU A 502 2.47 -5.72 -19.08
N VAL A 503 3.61 -5.33 -19.65
CA VAL A 503 4.53 -4.39 -18.97
C VAL A 503 3.93 -2.98 -19.03
N VAL A 504 3.80 -2.38 -17.85
CA VAL A 504 3.28 -1.04 -17.63
C VAL A 504 4.28 -0.16 -16.91
N VAL A 505 4.23 1.13 -17.22
CA VAL A 505 4.85 2.21 -16.43
C VAL A 505 3.80 3.27 -16.18
N SER A 506 4.02 4.09 -15.16
CA SER A 506 3.22 5.30 -14.92
C SER A 506 4.06 6.55 -15.13
N THR A 507 3.47 7.58 -15.74
CA THR A 507 4.07 8.92 -15.85
C THR A 507 3.92 9.69 -14.53
N GLU A 508 4.59 10.83 -14.41
CA GLU A 508 4.39 11.82 -13.32
C GLU A 508 2.96 12.33 -13.19
N LEU A 509 2.23 12.37 -14.30
CA LEU A 509 0.81 12.75 -14.31
C LEU A 509 -0.10 11.58 -13.91
N GLY A 510 0.49 10.43 -13.55
CA GLY A 510 -0.19 9.21 -13.15
C GLY A 510 -0.78 8.41 -14.32
N GLU A 511 -0.44 8.77 -15.57
CA GLU A 511 -0.90 8.04 -16.74
C GLU A 511 -0.22 6.68 -16.84
N ILE A 512 -1.01 5.63 -17.02
CA ILE A 512 -0.49 4.28 -17.28
C ILE A 512 -0.26 4.11 -18.77
N LEU A 513 0.98 3.80 -19.13
CA LEU A 513 1.39 3.40 -20.48
C LEU A 513 1.60 1.89 -20.53
N LYS A 514 1.18 1.29 -21.64
CA LYS A 514 1.39 -0.12 -21.97
C LYS A 514 2.36 -0.22 -23.13
N PHE A 515 3.32 -1.13 -23.05
CA PHE A 515 4.34 -1.29 -24.12
C PHE A 515 4.14 -2.53 -24.99
N GLY A 516 2.98 -3.18 -24.92
CA GLY A 516 2.66 -4.36 -25.75
C GLY A 516 3.55 -5.58 -25.50
N PHE A 517 4.41 -5.51 -24.48
CA PHE A 517 5.18 -6.66 -24.01
C PHE A 517 4.25 -7.59 -23.24
N GLN A 518 3.90 -8.71 -23.87
CA GLN A 518 3.19 -9.78 -23.19
C GLN A 518 4.17 -10.66 -22.43
N ASP A 519 4.19 -10.51 -21.11
CA ASP A 519 4.97 -11.33 -20.20
C ASP A 519 4.15 -11.62 -18.95
N GLU A 520 4.46 -12.75 -18.33
CA GLU A 520 3.89 -13.11 -17.04
C GLU A 520 4.94 -12.87 -15.95
N LEU A 521 4.49 -12.61 -14.74
CA LEU A 521 5.39 -12.60 -13.60
C LEU A 521 5.92 -14.00 -13.36
N LEU A 522 7.20 -14.11 -13.01
CA LEU A 522 7.73 -15.34 -12.46
C LEU A 522 6.84 -15.76 -11.26
N PRO A 523 6.35 -17.01 -11.19
CA PRO A 523 5.53 -17.47 -10.08
C PRO A 523 6.24 -17.26 -8.74
N GLY A 524 5.56 -16.62 -7.77
CA GLY A 524 6.13 -16.27 -6.47
C GLY A 524 6.65 -14.82 -6.33
N TRP A 525 6.46 -13.96 -7.34
CA TRP A 525 6.91 -12.57 -7.35
C TRP A 525 5.72 -11.60 -7.58
N THR A 526 5.49 -10.63 -6.68
CA THR A 526 4.38 -9.66 -6.80
C THR A 526 4.84 -8.30 -7.33
N THR A 527 3.92 -7.55 -7.93
CA THR A 527 4.18 -6.31 -8.69
C THR A 527 4.10 -5.01 -7.90
N ALA A 528 3.98 -5.07 -6.57
CA ALA A 528 3.96 -3.89 -5.70
C ALA A 528 5.10 -3.90 -4.68
N ARG A 529 5.70 -2.73 -4.39
CA ARG A 529 6.48 -2.55 -3.14
C ARG A 529 5.51 -2.91 -2.00
N GLY A 530 5.85 -3.97 -1.26
CA GLY A 530 4.96 -4.63 -0.31
C GLY A 530 5.37 -6.09 -0.12
N ASN A 531 6.27 -6.30 0.84
CA ASN A 531 6.70 -7.55 1.49
C ASN A 531 7.11 -8.81 0.71
N LEU A 532 6.78 -9.00 -0.56
CA LEU A 532 7.10 -10.24 -1.30
C LEU A 532 8.02 -10.02 -2.51
N GLN A 533 8.36 -8.76 -2.82
CA GLN A 533 9.12 -8.41 -4.01
C GLN A 533 10.60 -8.79 -4.01
N ARG A 534 11.13 -9.15 -2.85
CA ARG A 534 12.57 -9.31 -2.64
C ARG A 534 12.89 -10.55 -1.86
N THR A 535 12.00 -11.53 -1.81
CA THR A 535 12.25 -12.80 -1.16
C THR A 535 12.37 -13.83 -2.27
N GLY A 536 13.55 -14.37 -2.51
CA GLY A 536 13.78 -15.43 -3.51
C GLY A 536 13.04 -16.73 -3.17
N GLY A 537 11.71 -16.73 -3.19
CA GLY A 537 10.86 -17.85 -2.80
C GLY A 537 10.91 -18.18 -1.31
N LEU A 538 10.97 -17.19 -0.41
CA LEU A 538 10.65 -17.47 1.00
C LEU A 538 9.15 -17.77 1.06
N LYS A 539 8.84 -19.05 1.29
CA LYS A 539 7.52 -19.51 1.71
C LYS A 539 7.15 -18.93 3.06
#